data_AF-A0A2H1VDE6-F1
#
_entry.id   AF-A0A2H1VDE6-F1
#
_cell.length_a   1.000
_cell.length_b   1.000
_cell.length_c   1.000
_cell.angle_alpha   90.00
_cell.angle_beta   90.00
_cell.angle_gamma   90.00
#
_symmetry.space_group_name_H-M   'P 1'
#
loop_
_entity.id
_entity.type
_entity.pdbx_description
1 polymer ?
#
loop_
_entity_poly.entity_id
_entity_poly.type
_entity_poly.pdbx_seq_one_letter_code
_entity_poly.pdbx_strand_id
1 'polypeptide(L)' 'MLPVNRHLRFKTSRETAFTHAITSAGVSLSVSRACRDGRLSSCSCSRAARPRNLHSEWVWGGCGDNLEYGY' A
#
# COMPACT_ATOMS: atom_id res chain seq x y z
N MET A 1 22.50 -8.99 -16.50
CA MET A 1 22.16 -9.69 -15.25
C MET A 1 23.07 -9.17 -14.15
N LEU A 2 22.58 -8.24 -13.33
CA LEU A 2 23.37 -7.77 -12.19
C LEU A 2 23.49 -8.91 -11.17
N PRO A 3 24.70 -9.22 -10.66
CA PRO A 3 24.90 -10.28 -9.70
C PRO A 3 24.27 -9.87 -8.36
N VAL A 4 23.23 -10.59 -7.92
CA VAL A 4 22.68 -10.43 -6.57
C VAL A 4 23.61 -11.16 -5.60
N ASN A 5 24.52 -10.40 -5.02
CA ASN A 5 25.47 -10.88 -4.02
C ASN A 5 24.72 -11.25 -2.73
N ARG A 6 24.69 -12.54 -2.41
CA ARG A 6 23.84 -13.18 -1.39
C ARG A 6 24.41 -13.05 0.03
N HIS A 7 24.68 -11.82 0.47
CA HIS A 7 25.12 -11.52 1.84
C HIS A 7 24.34 -10.35 2.46
N LEU A 8 23.01 -10.38 2.38
CA LEU A 8 22.17 -9.56 3.26
C LEU A 8 22.14 -10.19 4.66
N ARG A 9 23.21 -9.96 5.44
CA ARG A 9 23.17 -10.18 6.89
C ARG A 9 22.32 -9.07 7.51
N PHE A 10 21.01 -9.30 7.58
CA PHE A 10 20.14 -8.46 8.39
C PHE A 10 20.59 -8.59 9.85
N LYS A 11 21.10 -7.50 10.43
CA LYS A 11 21.23 -7.41 11.88
C LYS A 11 19.82 -7.52 12.46
N THR A 12 19.53 -8.61 13.15
CA THR A 12 18.27 -8.76 13.87
C THR A 12 18.30 -7.81 15.07
N SER A 13 17.64 -6.67 14.91
CA SER A 13 17.55 -5.61 15.91
C SER A 13 16.14 -5.01 15.85
N ARG A 14 15.70 -4.40 16.95
CA ARG A 14 14.37 -3.77 16.99
C ARG A 14 14.28 -2.62 16.00
N GLU A 15 15.40 -1.93 15.80
CA GLU A 15 15.58 -0.84 14.87
C GLU A 15 15.43 -1.34 13.42
N THR A 16 16.11 -2.45 13.06
CA THR A 16 15.97 -3.06 11.73
C THR A 16 14.54 -3.51 11.46
N ALA A 17 13.87 -4.11 12.45
CA ALA A 17 12.49 -4.55 12.31
C ALA A 17 11.54 -3.37 12.07
N PHE A 18 11.71 -2.28 12.83
CA PHE A 18 10.94 -1.06 12.63
C PHE A 18 11.20 -0.44 11.25
N THR A 19 12.48 -0.30 10.85
CA THR A 19 12.84 0.28 9.55
C THR A 19 12.26 -0.54 8.40
N HIS A 20 12.31 -1.87 8.48
CA HIS A 20 11.71 -2.72 7.46
C HIS A 20 10.19 -2.51 7.37
N ALA A 21 9.50 -2.53 8.52
CA ALA A 21 8.04 -2.36 8.58
C ALA A 21 7.58 -0.99 8.07
N ILE A 22 8.25 0.11 8.48
CA ILE A 22 7.86 1.46 8.03
C ILE A 22 8.18 1.68 6.55
N THR A 23 9.29 1.11 6.06
CA THR A 23 9.65 1.21 4.64
C THR A 23 8.67 0.43 3.78
N SER A 24 8.30 -0.80 4.16
CA SER A 24 7.31 -1.58 3.42
C SER A 24 5.94 -0.89 3.42
N ALA A 25 5.49 -0.38 4.58
CA ALA A 25 4.24 0.36 4.68
C ALA A 25 4.26 1.64 3.81
N GLY A 26 5.38 2.36 3.78
CA GLY A 26 5.57 3.54 2.95
C GLY A 26 5.44 3.25 1.45
N VAL A 27 6.05 2.16 0.99
CA VAL A 27 5.91 1.70 -0.41
C VAL A 27 4.45 1.40 -0.73
N SER A 28 3.80 0.55 0.06
CA SER A 28 2.40 0.17 -0.18
C SER A 28 1.45 1.35 -0.22
N LEU A 29 1.62 2.30 0.71
CA LEU A 29 0.81 3.53 0.75
C LEU A 29 1.06 4.42 -0.48
N SER A 30 2.32 4.57 -0.89
CA SER A 30 2.68 5.40 -2.06
C SER A 30 2.09 4.85 -3.36
N VAL A 31 2.15 3.53 -3.56
CA VAL A 31 1.58 2.85 -4.72
C VAL A 31 0.06 2.96 -4.72
N SER A 32 -0.58 2.69 -3.59
CA SER A 32 -2.05 2.77 -3.44
C SER A 32 -2.61 4.16 -3.78
N ARG A 33 -1.89 5.22 -3.36
CA ARG A 33 -2.22 6.62 -3.68
C ARG A 33 -1.98 6.94 -5.15
N ALA A 34 -0.87 6.47 -5.72
CA ALA A 34 -0.58 6.70 -7.13
C ALA A 34 -1.64 6.05 -8.04
N CYS A 35 -2.23 4.91 -7.63
CA CYS A 35 -3.39 4.32 -8.30
C CYS A 35 -4.63 5.20 -8.23
N ARG A 36 -4.94 5.75 -7.06
CA ARG A 36 -6.06 6.67 -6.85
C ARG A 36 -5.90 7.93 -7.70
N ASP A 37 -4.69 8.49 -7.74
CA ASP A 37 -4.38 9.71 -8.48
C ASP A 37 -4.26 9.46 -10.00
N GLY A 38 -4.44 8.22 -10.48
CA GLY A 38 -4.36 7.85 -11.90
C GLY A 38 -2.96 7.93 -12.49
N ARG A 39 -1.91 7.92 -11.65
CA ARG A 39 -0.50 8.02 -12.08
C ARG A 39 0.04 6.70 -12.61
N LEU A 40 -0.61 5.58 -12.30
CA LEU A 40 -0.30 4.25 -12.83
C LEU A 40 -1.45 3.79 -13.72
N SER A 41 -1.12 3.29 -14.91
CA SER A 41 -2.10 2.76 -15.87
C SER A 41 -2.54 1.33 -15.54
N SER A 42 -1.80 0.62 -14.70
CA SER A 42 -2.05 -0.78 -14.32
C SER A 42 -3.09 -0.95 -13.20
N CYS A 43 -3.48 0.14 -12.54
CA CYS A 43 -4.41 0.12 -11.42
C CYS A 43 -5.38 1.30 -11.47
N SER A 44 -6.39 1.27 -10.62
CA SER A 44 -7.42 2.32 -10.52
C SER A 44 -7.82 2.52 -9.05
N CYS A 45 -8.86 3.31 -8.81
CA CYS A 45 -9.45 3.53 -7.49
C CYS A 45 -9.75 2.21 -6.76
N SER A 46 -9.78 2.28 -5.43
CA SER A 46 -10.22 1.17 -4.59
C SER A 46 -11.61 0.65 -5.01
N ARG A 47 -11.76 -0.67 -5.01
CA ARG A 47 -13.04 -1.36 -5.25
C ARG A 47 -13.78 -1.69 -3.95
N ALA A 48 -13.38 -1.06 -2.83
CA ALA A 48 -13.98 -1.29 -1.53
C ALA A 48 -15.49 -0.99 -1.54
N ALA A 49 -16.28 -2.01 -1.22
CA ALA A 49 -17.72 -1.89 -1.10
C ALA A 49 -18.12 -1.01 0.09
N ARG A 50 -19.32 -0.43 0.03
CA ARG A 50 -19.91 0.32 1.14
C ARG A 50 -19.90 -0.54 2.41
N PRO A 51 -19.35 -0.05 3.53
CA PRO A 51 -19.39 -0.77 4.80
C PRO A 51 -20.84 -1.00 5.26
N ARG A 52 -21.13 -2.20 5.77
CA ARG A 52 -22.48 -2.56 6.27
C ARG A 52 -22.91 -1.73 7.48
N ASN A 53 -21.95 -1.24 8.24
CA ASN A 53 -22.14 -0.42 9.44
C ASN A 53 -22.13 1.09 9.15
N LEU A 54 -22.15 1.52 7.88
CA LEU A 54 -22.24 2.93 7.54
C LEU A 54 -23.69 3.40 7.65
N HIS A 55 -23.93 4.39 8.51
CA HIS A 55 -25.25 4.97 8.74
C HIS A 55 -25.93 5.36 7.42
N SER A 56 -27.24 5.12 7.32
CA SER A 56 -27.97 5.14 6.03
C SER A 56 -27.96 6.50 5.35
N GLU A 57 -27.92 7.59 6.13
CA GLU A 57 -27.86 8.96 5.61
C GLU A 57 -26.49 9.31 4.99
N TRP A 58 -25.43 8.54 5.28
CA TRP A 58 -24.10 8.79 4.73
C TRP A 58 -23.94 8.10 3.37
N VAL A 59 -23.34 8.82 2.43
CA VAL A 59 -23.02 8.30 1.10
C VAL A 59 -21.60 7.77 1.10
N TRP A 60 -21.40 6.55 0.60
CA TRP A 60 -20.09 5.98 0.34
C TRP A 60 -19.76 6.13 -1.13
N GLY A 61 -18.60 6.68 -1.45
CA GLY A 61 -18.19 6.90 -2.84
C GLY A 61 -16.92 7.73 -2.96
N GLY A 62 -16.62 8.15 -4.19
CA GLY A 62 -15.37 8.80 -4.54
C GLY A 62 -14.28 7.80 -4.94
N CYS A 63 -13.07 8.31 -5.15
CA CYS A 63 -11.90 7.51 -5.48
C CYS A 63 -11.03 7.35 -4.23
N GLY A 64 -11.07 6.17 -3.61
CA GLY A 64 -10.23 5.84 -2.46
C GLY A 64 -8.89 5.20 -2.86
N ASP A 65 -7.92 5.21 -1.93
CA ASP A 65 -6.61 4.56 -2.09
C ASP A 65 -6.76 3.05 -2.33
N ASN A 66 -6.12 2.51 -3.36
CA ASN A 66 -6.21 1.10 -3.71
C ASN A 66 -5.20 0.24 -2.93
N LEU A 67 -5.50 0.00 -1.66
CA LEU A 67 -4.65 -0.75 -0.74
C LEU A 67 -4.43 -2.21 -1.15
N GLU A 68 -5.40 -2.82 -1.86
CA GLU A 68 -5.30 -4.20 -2.34
C GLU A 68 -4.24 -4.34 -3.44
N TYR A 69 -4.02 -3.30 -4.24
CA TYR A 69 -2.95 -3.28 -5.25
C TYR A 69 -1.57 -2.93 -4.66
N GLY A 70 -1.54 -2.14 -3.58
CA GLY A 70 -0.29 -1.67 -2.98
C GLY A 70 0.41 -2.66 -2.05
N TYR A 71 -0.26 -3.72 -1.60
CA TYR A 71 0.30 -4.74 -0.69
C TYR A 71 0.78 -5.98 -1.44
#